data_AF-A0A442I2I4-F1
#
_entry.id   AF-A0A442I2I4-F1
#
_cell.length_a   1.000
_cell.length_b   1.000
_cell.length_c   1.000
_cell.angle_alpha   90.00
_cell.angle_beta   90.00
_cell.angle_gamma   90.00
#
_symmetry.space_group_name_H-M   'P 1'
#
loop_
_entity.id
_entity.type
_entity.pdbx_description
1 polymer ?
#
loop_
_entity_poly.entity_id
_entity_poly.type
_entity_poly.pdbx_seq_one_letter_code
_entity_poly.pdbx_strand_id
1 'polypeptide(L)'
;MKKTLIDNLVEEEIKATGGNLSMVARRLGLPYHSLVARYGPTAISTLPVACPRPADIKDLGRPHARQYVIAIKRCGTEWTAEFDEVLKDARHKFDQGTHEMCQSIDHGWVVQYLIPRRRPTAPRRFFHGS
;
A
#
# COMPACT_ATOMS: atom_id res chain seq x y z
N MET A 1 -37.72 -3.94 -10.23
CA MET A 1 -37.09 -4.14 -11.56
C MET A 1 -36.20 -5.38 -11.49
N LYS A 2 -36.31 -6.32 -12.43
CA LYS A 2 -35.40 -7.47 -12.49
C LYS A 2 -34.02 -6.98 -12.87
N LYS A 3 -32.99 -7.26 -12.05
CA LYS A 3 -31.60 -7.00 -12.41
C LYS A 3 -31.24 -7.82 -13.63
N THR A 4 -30.62 -7.18 -14.62
CA THR A 4 -30.10 -7.88 -15.80
C THR A 4 -28.80 -8.59 -15.45
N LEU A 5 -28.40 -9.57 -16.26
CA LEU A 5 -27.11 -10.26 -16.10
C LEU A 5 -25.93 -9.27 -16.08
N ILE A 6 -26.01 -8.21 -16.91
CA ILE A 6 -25.02 -7.14 -16.98
C ILE A 6 -24.95 -6.37 -15.66
N ASP A 7 -26.09 -6.12 -15.00
CA ASP A 7 -26.10 -5.42 -13.71
C ASP A 7 -25.36 -6.22 -12.64
N ASN A 8 -25.54 -7.54 -12.62
CA ASN A 8 -24.84 -8.42 -11.67
C ASN A 8 -23.33 -8.43 -11.92
N LEU A 9 -22.92 -8.53 -13.20
CA LEU A 9 -21.50 -8.49 -13.58
C LEU A 9 -20.84 -7.15 -13.22
N VAL A 10 -21.55 -6.04 -13.40
CA VAL A 10 -21.06 -4.71 -13.01
C VAL A 10 -20.89 -4.62 -11.49
N GLU A 11 -21.85 -5.12 -10.69
CA GLU A 11 -21.74 -5.13 -9.23
C GLU A 11 -20.58 -6.00 -8.73
N GLU A 12 -20.35 -7.16 -9.35
CA GLU A 12 -19.22 -8.03 -9.03
C GLU A 12 -17.88 -7.37 -9.35
N GLU A 13 -17.74 -6.76 -10.53
CA GLU A 13 -16.50 -6.06 -10.90
C GLU A 13 -16.26 -4.78 -10.08
N ILE A 14 -17.31 -4.05 -9.69
CA ILE A 14 -17.18 -2.92 -8.75
C ILE A 14 -16.60 -3.39 -7.42
N LYS A 15 -17.07 -4.53 -6.88
CA LYS A 15 -16.49 -5.13 -5.67
C LYS A 15 -15.05 -5.58 -5.89
N ALA A 16 -14.77 -6.25 -7.00
CA ALA A 16 -13.44 -6.78 -7.32
C ALA A 16 -12.38 -5.67 -7.51
N THR A 17 -12.79 -4.52 -8.04
CA THR A 17 -11.92 -3.37 -8.33
C THR A 17 -11.90 -2.32 -7.22
N GLY A 18 -12.58 -2.56 -6.09
CA GLY A 18 -12.64 -1.61 -4.97
C GLY A 18 -13.33 -0.30 -5.32
N GLY A 19 -14.28 -0.31 -6.25
CA GLY A 19 -15.01 0.89 -6.69
C GLY A 19 -14.34 1.68 -7.81
N ASN A 20 -13.31 1.14 -8.48
CA ASN A 20 -12.68 1.81 -9.62
C ASN A 20 -13.52 1.67 -10.91
N LEU A 21 -14.46 2.59 -11.12
CA LEU A 21 -15.37 2.58 -12.27
C LEU A 21 -14.65 2.67 -13.64
N SER A 22 -13.45 3.25 -13.71
CA SER A 22 -12.65 3.29 -14.94
C SER A 22 -12.12 1.90 -15.32
N MET A 23 -11.67 1.13 -14.33
CA MET A 23 -11.27 -0.27 -14.55
C MET A 23 -12.46 -1.15 -14.92
N VAL A 24 -13.62 -0.98 -14.28
CA VAL A 24 -14.84 -1.72 -14.60
C VAL A 24 -15.29 -1.44 -16.04
N ALA A 25 -15.32 -0.15 -16.43
CA ALA A 25 -15.64 0.26 -17.80
C ALA A 25 -14.74 -0.45 -18.84
N ARG A 26 -13.43 -0.44 -18.58
CA ARG A 26 -12.44 -1.06 -19.47
C ARG A 26 -12.59 -2.59 -19.56
N ARG A 27 -12.86 -3.27 -18.45
CA ARG A 27 -12.97 -4.74 -18.41
C ARG A 27 -14.26 -5.25 -19.03
N LEU A 28 -15.38 -4.55 -18.82
CA LEU A 28 -16.69 -4.96 -19.31
C LEU A 28 -17.06 -4.33 -20.66
N GLY A 29 -16.18 -3.49 -21.23
CA GLY A 29 -16.45 -2.78 -22.49
C GLY A 29 -17.60 -1.79 -22.40
N LEU A 30 -17.87 -1.27 -21.20
CA LEU A 30 -18.99 -0.36 -20.94
C LEU A 30 -18.53 1.11 -20.97
N PRO A 31 -19.41 2.05 -21.36
CA PRO A 31 -19.05 3.46 -21.33
C PRO A 31 -18.92 3.96 -19.88
N TYR A 32 -17.76 4.51 -19.54
CA TYR A 32 -17.47 5.04 -18.20
C TYR A 32 -18.51 6.05 -17.72
N HIS A 33 -18.95 6.96 -18.61
CA HIS A 33 -19.95 7.98 -18.27
C HIS A 33 -21.29 7.37 -17.84
N SER A 34 -21.69 6.24 -18.43
CA SER A 34 -22.91 5.52 -18.03
C SER A 34 -22.78 4.90 -16.64
N LEU A 35 -21.59 4.44 -16.26
CA LEU A 35 -21.33 3.93 -14.91
C LEU A 35 -21.32 5.06 -13.88
N VAL A 36 -20.68 6.20 -14.18
CA VAL A 36 -20.68 7.38 -13.27
C VAL A 36 -22.09 7.93 -13.08
N ALA A 37 -22.91 8.00 -14.13
CA ALA A 37 -24.29 8.47 -14.01
C ALA A 37 -25.14 7.56 -13.10
N ARG A 38 -24.83 6.26 -13.07
CA ARG A 38 -25.60 5.25 -12.32
C ARG A 38 -25.11 5.04 -10.89
N TYR A 39 -23.80 5.10 -10.67
CA TYR A 39 -23.17 4.81 -9.38
C TYR A 39 -22.57 6.04 -8.70
N GLY A 40 -22.65 7.21 -9.33
CA GLY A 40 -22.06 8.45 -8.87
C GLY A 40 -20.54 8.53 -9.12
N PRO A 41 -19.93 9.72 -8.92
CA PRO A 41 -18.49 9.83 -8.85
C PRO A 41 -18.00 9.06 -7.63
N THR A 42 -17.40 7.89 -7.85
CA THR A 42 -16.73 7.15 -6.79
C THR A 42 -15.50 7.93 -6.33
N ALA A 43 -15.41 8.23 -5.04
CA ALA A 43 -14.14 8.53 -4.39
C ALA A 43 -13.30 7.24 -4.44
N ILE A 44 -12.56 7.06 -5.54
CA ILE A 44 -11.72 5.87 -5.73
C ILE A 44 -10.64 5.95 -4.66
N SER A 45 -10.71 5.07 -3.66
CA SER A 45 -9.49 4.70 -2.95
C SER A 45 -8.63 3.99 -3.98
N THR A 46 -7.63 4.69 -4.51
CA THR A 46 -6.61 4.08 -5.39
C THR A 46 -5.73 3.09 -4.62
N LEU A 47 -5.97 2.94 -3.32
CA LEU A 47 -5.26 2.03 -2.46
C LEU A 47 -5.75 0.60 -2.74
N PRO A 48 -4.84 -0.35 -3.00
CA PRO A 48 -5.22 -1.73 -3.25
C PRO A 48 -6.00 -2.30 -2.06
N VAL A 49 -7.00 -3.14 -2.35
CA VAL A 49 -7.68 -3.93 -1.31
C VAL A 49 -6.63 -4.76 -0.58
N ALA A 50 -6.41 -4.47 0.71
CA ALA A 50 -5.40 -5.17 1.48
C ALA A 50 -5.79 -6.63 1.67
N CYS A 51 -4.86 -7.54 1.37
CA CYS A 51 -5.01 -8.94 1.76
C CYS A 51 -5.06 -9.05 3.31
N PRO A 52 -5.56 -10.17 3.86
CA PRO A 52 -5.48 -10.42 5.30
C PRO A 52 -4.05 -10.23 5.82
N ARG A 53 -3.91 -9.81 7.07
CA ARG A 53 -2.60 -9.63 7.68
C ARG A 53 -1.84 -10.97 7.65
N PRO A 54 -0.60 -11.02 7.13
CA PRO A 54 0.17 -12.26 7.13
C PRO A 54 0.57 -12.65 8.56
N ALA A 55 0.81 -13.94 8.78
CA ALA A 55 1.31 -14.45 10.07
C ALA A 55 2.76 -14.01 10.31
N ASP A 56 3.59 -14.02 9.25
CA ASP A 56 4.93 -13.46 9.25
C ASP A 56 4.99 -12.25 8.31
N ILE A 57 5.44 -11.10 8.81
CA ILE A 57 5.62 -9.90 8.00
C ILE A 57 6.67 -10.08 6.89
N LYS A 58 7.57 -11.06 7.02
CA LYS A 58 8.59 -11.41 6.03
C LYS A 58 8.00 -12.09 4.79
N ASP A 59 6.75 -12.53 4.83
CA ASP A 59 6.05 -13.04 3.65
C ASP A 59 5.76 -11.94 2.62
N LEU A 60 5.73 -10.68 3.07
CA LEU A 60 5.51 -9.51 2.23
C LEU A 60 6.82 -8.94 1.71
N GLY A 61 6.72 -8.26 0.57
CA GLY A 61 7.83 -7.55 -0.06
C GLY A 61 8.62 -8.39 -1.05
N ARG A 62 9.62 -7.74 -1.66
CA ARG A 62 10.42 -8.36 -2.73
C ARG A 62 11.25 -9.53 -2.19
N PRO A 63 11.29 -10.70 -2.86
CA PRO A 63 11.94 -11.91 -2.34
C PRO A 63 13.37 -11.70 -1.78
N HIS A 64 14.21 -10.93 -2.48
CA HIS A 64 15.59 -10.65 -2.05
C HIS A 64 15.71 -9.67 -0.87
N ALA A 65 14.66 -8.92 -0.57
CA ALA A 65 14.62 -7.89 0.46
C ALA A 65 13.78 -8.28 1.68
N ARG A 66 13.06 -9.41 1.65
CA ARG A 66 12.19 -9.90 2.74
C ARG A 66 12.89 -9.92 4.10
N GLN A 67 14.14 -10.38 4.12
CA GLN A 67 14.97 -10.40 5.34
C GLN A 67 15.11 -9.03 6.03
N TYR A 68 14.96 -7.93 5.28
CA TYR A 68 15.08 -6.56 5.78
C TYR A 68 13.75 -5.90 6.16
N VAL A 69 12.62 -6.59 6.04
CA VAL A 69 11.30 -6.05 6.44
C VAL A 69 11.25 -5.88 7.95
N ILE A 70 10.87 -4.70 8.44
CA ILE A 70 10.84 -4.41 9.88
C ILE A 70 9.44 -4.08 10.40
N ALA A 71 8.54 -3.60 9.54
CA ALA A 71 7.19 -3.24 9.91
C ALA A 71 6.27 -3.26 8.70
N ILE A 72 4.98 -3.46 8.94
CA ILE A 72 3.93 -3.35 7.92
C ILE A 72 2.76 -2.52 8.45
N LYS A 73 2.06 -1.83 7.55
CA LYS A 73 0.77 -1.19 7.84
C LYS A 73 -0.15 -1.27 6.65
N ARG A 74 -1.44 -1.09 6.85
CA ARG A 74 -2.35 -0.96 5.70
C ARG A 74 -2.07 0.34 4.96
N CYS A 75 -2.21 0.30 3.64
CA CYS A 75 -2.18 1.52 2.84
C CYS A 75 -3.23 2.51 3.36
N GLY A 76 -2.82 3.78 3.54
CA GLY A 76 -3.72 4.85 4.02
C GLY A 76 -3.97 4.88 5.52
N THR A 77 -3.44 3.94 6.31
CA THR A 77 -3.55 3.98 7.78
C THR A 77 -2.27 4.52 8.43
N GLU A 78 -2.33 4.82 9.72
CA GLU A 78 -1.14 5.08 10.54
C GLU A 78 -0.38 3.79 10.84
N TRP A 79 0.84 3.93 11.36
CA TRP A 79 1.62 2.82 11.88
C TRP A 79 0.98 2.30 13.17
N THR A 80 1.00 0.99 13.36
CA THR A 80 0.49 0.36 14.58
C THR A 80 1.52 0.45 15.70
N ALA A 81 1.06 0.64 16.94
CA ALA A 81 1.93 0.81 18.11
C ALA A 81 2.88 -0.37 18.37
N GLU A 82 2.54 -1.58 17.88
CA GLU A 82 3.39 -2.77 17.96
C GLU A 82 4.77 -2.58 17.29
N PHE A 83 4.88 -1.66 16.33
CA PHE A 83 6.12 -1.39 15.60
C PHE A 83 6.83 -0.11 16.05
N ASP A 84 6.31 0.62 17.03
CA ASP A 84 6.85 1.93 17.42
C ASP A 84 8.33 1.87 17.81
N GLU A 85 8.70 0.93 18.66
CA GLU A 85 10.08 0.78 19.13
C GLU A 85 11.02 0.35 17.99
N VAL A 86 10.55 -0.56 17.11
CA VAL A 86 11.31 -1.00 15.94
C VAL A 86 11.52 0.15 14.96
N LEU A 87 10.49 0.97 14.73
CA LEU A 87 10.56 2.11 13.82
C LEU A 87 11.44 3.24 14.38
N LYS A 88 11.40 3.48 15.69
CA LYS A 88 12.30 4.45 16.36
C LYS A 88 13.76 4.04 16.25
N ASP A 89 14.08 2.77 16.55
CA ASP A 89 15.43 2.23 16.40
C ASP A 89 15.90 2.26 14.93
N ALA A 90 15.04 1.86 14.00
CA ALA A 90 15.30 1.94 12.57
C ALA A 90 15.61 3.38 12.11
N ARG A 91 14.83 4.34 12.62
CA ARG A 91 15.05 5.76 12.33
C ARG A 91 16.39 6.24 12.86
N HIS A 92 16.75 5.86 14.09
CA HIS A 92 18.04 6.21 14.67
C HIS A 92 19.21 5.68 13.82
N LYS A 93 19.16 4.42 13.41
CA LYS A 93 20.17 3.79 12.53
C LYS A 93 20.27 4.47 11.16
N PHE A 94 19.14 4.87 10.60
CA PHE A 94 19.09 5.62 9.35
C PHE A 94 19.71 7.02 9.49
N ASP A 95 19.38 7.74 10.56
CA ASP A 95 19.92 9.07 10.84
C ASP A 95 21.44 9.03 11.09
N GLN A 96 21.95 7.96 11.70
CA GLN A 96 23.39 7.70 11.82
C GLN A 96 24.08 7.38 10.48
N GLY A 97 23.33 7.13 9.40
CA GLY A 97 23.88 6.77 8.10
C GLY A 97 24.39 5.33 7.99
N THR A 98 24.04 4.45 8.94
CA THR A 98 24.46 3.03 8.95
C THR A 98 23.52 2.14 8.15
N HIS A 99 22.25 2.52 8.04
CA HIS A 99 21.21 1.78 7.33
C HIS A 99 20.47 2.70 6.35
N GLU A 100 19.82 2.10 5.35
CA GLU A 100 18.88 2.75 4.47
C GLU A 100 17.46 2.32 4.80
N MET A 101 16.54 3.27 4.88
CA MET A 101 15.11 3.01 5.02
C MET A 101 14.42 3.23 3.69
N CYS A 102 13.61 2.26 3.28
CA CYS A 102 12.76 2.39 2.10
C CYS A 102 11.40 1.73 2.33
N GLN A 103 10.43 2.13 1.51
CA GLN A 103 9.07 1.60 1.57
C GLN A 103 8.68 1.03 0.22
N SER A 104 7.87 -0.02 0.23
CA SER A 104 7.16 -0.49 -0.95
C SER A 104 5.69 -0.76 -0.62
N ILE A 105 4.88 -0.92 -1.66
CA ILE A 105 3.51 -1.42 -1.52
C ILE A 105 3.48 -2.85 -2.01
N ASP A 106 2.89 -3.74 -1.22
CA ASP A 106 2.67 -5.14 -1.58
C ASP A 106 1.30 -5.60 -1.08
N HIS A 107 0.43 -6.06 -1.99
CA HIS A 107 -0.93 -6.53 -1.67
C HIS A 107 -1.75 -5.62 -0.73
N GLY A 108 -1.65 -4.29 -0.89
CA GLY A 108 -2.37 -3.30 -0.06
C GLY A 108 -1.74 -3.03 1.32
N TRP A 109 -0.55 -3.56 1.56
CA TRP A 109 0.29 -3.25 2.71
C TRP A 109 1.43 -2.32 2.29
N VAL A 110 1.71 -1.31 3.12
CA VAL A 110 2.99 -0.61 3.11
C VAL A 110 3.98 -1.46 3.88
N VAL A 111 5.08 -1.82 3.23
CA VAL A 111 6.17 -2.62 3.79
C VAL A 111 7.35 -1.70 4.02
N GLN A 112 7.80 -1.58 5.27
CA GLN A 112 8.98 -0.82 5.65
C GLN A 112 10.19 -1.75 5.73
N TYR A 113 11.26 -1.36 5.04
CA TYR A 113 12.54 -2.06 5.09
C TYR A 113 13.59 -1.23 5.83
N LEU A 114 14.54 -1.92 6.44
CA LEU A 114 15.78 -1.36 6.96
C LEU A 114 16.96 -2.19 6.46
N ILE A 115 17.70 -1.63 5.51
CA ILE A 115 18.77 -2.35 4.81
C ILE A 115 20.12 -1.81 5.29
N PRO A 116 21.02 -2.64 5.85
CA PRO A 116 22.36 -2.20 6.24
C PRO A 116 23.15 -1.69 5.04
N ARG A 117 23.86 -0.57 5.22
CA ARG A 117 24.76 -0.05 4.17
C ARG A 117 26.07 -0.81 4.22
N ARG A 118 26.58 -1.23 3.04
CA ARG A 118 27.90 -1.86 2.91
C ARG A 118 29.05 -0.95 3.36
N ARG A 119 28.88 0.37 3.18
CA ARG A 119 29.78 1.40 3.71
C ARG A 119 28.91 2.42 4.45
N PRO A 120 29.06 2.57 5.77
CA PRO A 120 28.37 3.62 6.51
C PRO A 120 28.67 4.99 5.91
N THR A 121 27.64 5.82 5.81
CA THR A 121 27.77 7.23 5.43
C THR A 121 27.78 8.11 6.66
N ALA A 122 28.23 9.35 6.52
CA ALA A 122 28.14 10.32 7.62
C ALA A 122 26.69 10.46 8.11
N PRO A 123 26.48 10.78 9.40
CA PRO A 123 25.16 11.05 9.94
C PRO A 123 24.42 12.08 9.08
N ARG A 124 23.16 11.77 8.74
CA ARG A 124 22.33 12.65 7.92
C ARG A 124 21.98 13.87 8.74
N ARG A 125 22.43 15.04 8.28
CA ARG A 125 21.99 16.34 8.82
C ARG A 125 20.75 16.76 8.05
N PHE A 126 19.58 16.59 8.65
CA PHE A 126 18.39 17.26 8.17
C PHE A 126 18.46 18.71 8.63
N PHE A 127 18.05 19.66 7.79
CA PHE A 127 18.11 21.09 8.10
C PHE A 127 17.47 21.36 9.46
N HIS A 128 18.29 21.73 10.45
CA HIS A 128 17.79 22.38 11.65
C HIS A 128 17.53 23.83 11.25
N GLY A 129 16.26 24.24 11.24
CA GLY A 129 15.89 25.63 11.02
C GLY A 129 16.58 26.51 12.06
N SER A 130 17.26 27.54 11.58
CA SER A 130 17.69 28.69 12.37
C SER A 130 16.49 29.56 12.73
#